data_AF-F1KYM2-F1
#
_entry.id   AF-F1KYM2-F1
#
_cell.length_a   1.000
_cell.length_b   1.000
_cell.length_c   1.000
_cell.angle_alpha   90.00
_cell.angle_beta   90.00
_cell.angle_gamma   90.00
#
_symmetry.space_group_name_H-M   'P 1'
#
loop_
_entity.id
_entity.type
_entity.pdbx_description
1 polymer ?
#
loop_
_entity_poly.entity_id
_entity_poly.type
_entity_poly.pdbx_seq_one_letter_code
_entity_poly.pdbx_strand_id
1 'polypeptide(L)'
;MTEKPSNTSNHQRLDEMFIHLSPRGATIPYSLCIDRDNNVWVASKGGLFKFDTDGKNVLFERRNPFPKKISPYCQVLHYDGKVIYAYAEEQAAITELRIYDLNGEMFHEQFIDGKLFSLAISENGDMYMTKQPFGEDSIIYKTSIDCPLGWDEVLSEDEYVFQAVCPIDPNTIVVSTCSVPLNMYSKQSLRIVDVAKHAVRKTFSMKGQNDGEIYFPRSIQRYGDDIVVLDKSGRLQRFSKDGKFLDVVAQIDAYLGNGFIIEGEQAVIACSGIVLNRAQETICDDWLEKISLDGSRWIPREVNHGA
;
A
#
# COMPACT_ATOMS: atom_id res chain seq x y z
N MET A 1 12.12 -13.10 -15.38
CA MET A 1 13.06 -13.46 -14.31
C MET A 1 12.27 -14.16 -13.24
N THR A 2 12.63 -15.38 -12.85
CA THR A 2 12.03 -16.04 -11.68
C THR A 2 12.51 -15.31 -10.43
N GLU A 3 11.57 -14.84 -9.60
CA GLU A 3 11.91 -14.26 -8.31
C GLU A 3 12.62 -15.33 -7.47
N LYS A 4 13.75 -14.97 -6.87
CA LYS A 4 14.44 -15.85 -5.94
C LYS A 4 13.65 -15.87 -4.63
N PRO A 5 13.63 -17.00 -3.90
CA PRO A 5 13.11 -17.01 -2.55
C PRO A 5 13.77 -15.92 -1.72
N SER A 6 13.00 -15.31 -0.80
CA SER A 6 13.54 -14.43 0.23
C SER A 6 14.66 -15.14 0.99
N ASN A 7 15.69 -14.40 1.41
CA ASN A 7 16.79 -14.98 2.19
C ASN A 7 16.58 -14.79 3.69
N THR A 8 15.93 -13.69 4.11
CA THR A 8 15.75 -13.35 5.54
C THR A 8 14.42 -13.85 6.07
N SER A 9 13.34 -13.69 5.30
CA SER A 9 11.99 -14.02 5.74
C SER A 9 11.78 -15.51 5.92
N ASN A 10 12.52 -16.40 5.24
CA ASN A 10 12.35 -17.86 5.36
C ASN A 10 12.36 -18.36 6.81
N HIS A 11 13.26 -17.80 7.63
CA HIS A 11 13.46 -18.22 9.02
C HIS A 11 12.78 -17.27 10.00
N GLN A 12 12.75 -15.98 9.69
CA GLN A 12 12.23 -14.94 10.58
C GLN A 12 10.70 -14.96 10.63
N ARG A 13 10.03 -15.10 9.49
CA ARG A 13 8.59 -14.86 9.38
C ARG A 13 7.73 -15.91 10.11
N LEU A 14 8.14 -17.17 10.17
CA LEU A 14 7.27 -18.22 10.77
C LEU A 14 7.08 -18.03 12.28
N ASP A 15 8.02 -17.37 12.93
CA ASP A 15 7.97 -17.05 14.37
C ASP A 15 7.55 -15.59 14.62
N GLU A 16 7.79 -14.69 13.66
CA GLU A 16 7.60 -13.23 13.81
C GLU A 16 6.41 -12.68 13.02
N MET A 17 5.71 -13.53 12.26
CA MET A 17 4.46 -13.18 11.59
C MET A 17 3.47 -12.58 12.59
N PHE A 18 3.04 -11.36 12.30
CA PHE A 18 1.95 -10.77 13.06
C PHE A 18 0.63 -11.46 12.70
N ILE A 19 0.33 -11.62 11.40
CA ILE A 19 -0.86 -12.34 10.92
C ILE A 19 -0.50 -13.23 9.73
N HIS A 20 -0.75 -14.53 9.82
CA HIS A 20 -0.62 -15.45 8.68
C HIS A 20 -1.89 -15.45 7.82
N LEU A 21 -1.82 -14.84 6.64
CA LEU A 21 -2.99 -14.53 5.82
C LEU A 21 -3.38 -15.66 4.86
N SER A 22 -2.42 -16.36 4.26
CA SER A 22 -2.70 -17.39 3.25
C SER A 22 -3.65 -18.50 3.73
N PRO A 23 -3.51 -19.08 4.95
CA PRO A 23 -4.46 -20.09 5.44
C PRO A 23 -5.88 -19.57 5.65
N ARG A 24 -6.04 -18.24 5.78
CA ARG A 24 -7.34 -17.59 5.95
C ARG A 24 -8.01 -17.24 4.63
N GLY A 25 -7.28 -17.35 3.51
CA GLY A 25 -7.76 -17.00 2.17
C GLY A 25 -7.55 -15.54 1.78
N ALA A 26 -6.92 -14.74 2.64
CA ALA A 26 -6.56 -13.34 2.39
C ALA A 26 -5.31 -13.24 1.49
N THR A 27 -5.40 -13.80 0.29
CA THR A 27 -4.26 -14.00 -0.62
C THR A 27 -3.89 -12.73 -1.37
N ILE A 28 -2.58 -12.49 -1.51
CA ILE A 28 -1.98 -11.32 -2.17
C ILE A 28 -2.51 -10.00 -1.57
N PRO A 29 -2.12 -9.67 -0.32
CA PRO A 29 -2.51 -8.44 0.35
C PRO A 29 -1.80 -7.24 -0.28
N TYR A 30 -2.52 -6.13 -0.41
CA TYR A 30 -1.99 -4.87 -0.96
C TYR A 30 -2.07 -3.70 0.01
N SER A 31 -3.08 -3.69 0.87
CA SER A 31 -3.36 -2.57 1.76
C SER A 31 -3.97 -3.10 3.05
N LEU A 32 -3.75 -2.36 4.13
CA LEU A 32 -4.29 -2.64 5.45
C LEU A 32 -4.59 -1.33 6.18
N CYS A 33 -5.46 -1.38 7.17
CA CYS A 33 -5.66 -0.30 8.13
C CYS A 33 -6.01 -0.87 9.51
N ILE A 34 -5.80 -0.08 10.56
CA ILE A 34 -6.22 -0.40 11.92
C ILE A 34 -7.43 0.46 12.26
N ASP A 35 -8.50 -0.16 12.75
CA ASP A 35 -9.68 0.56 13.22
C ASP A 35 -9.52 1.07 14.66
N ARG A 36 -10.49 1.88 15.13
CA ARG A 36 -10.46 2.48 16.47
C ARG A 36 -10.45 1.47 17.62
N ASP A 37 -10.85 0.22 17.37
CA ASP A 37 -10.86 -0.88 18.34
C ASP A 37 -9.57 -1.71 18.25
N ASN A 38 -8.57 -1.22 17.50
CA ASN A 38 -7.31 -1.88 17.18
C ASN A 38 -7.48 -3.20 16.41
N ASN A 39 -8.58 -3.39 15.68
CA ASN A 39 -8.72 -4.52 14.78
C ASN A 39 -8.04 -4.22 13.45
N VAL A 40 -7.50 -5.26 12.82
CA VAL A 40 -6.72 -5.13 11.59
C VAL A 40 -7.59 -5.48 10.39
N TRP A 41 -7.77 -4.54 9.48
CA TRP A 41 -8.45 -4.75 8.21
C TRP A 41 -7.43 -4.93 7.10
N VAL A 42 -7.66 -5.90 6.21
CA VAL A 42 -6.76 -6.25 5.12
C VAL A 42 -7.52 -6.34 3.80
N ALA A 43 -7.10 -5.55 2.83
CA ALA A 43 -7.52 -5.66 1.44
C ALA A 43 -6.54 -6.51 0.65
N SER A 44 -7.07 -7.58 0.05
CA SER A 44 -6.32 -8.57 -0.70
C SER A 44 -7.06 -8.96 -1.97
N LYS A 45 -6.40 -9.65 -2.91
CA LYS A 45 -7.12 -10.26 -4.04
C LYS A 45 -8.10 -11.35 -3.59
N GLY A 46 -7.82 -11.96 -2.45
CA GLY A 46 -8.72 -12.88 -1.74
C GLY A 46 -9.97 -12.23 -1.16
N GLY A 47 -10.06 -10.90 -1.14
CA GLY A 47 -11.19 -10.14 -0.58
C GLY A 47 -10.80 -9.21 0.56
N LEU A 48 -11.81 -8.83 1.36
CA LEU A 48 -11.66 -7.97 2.54
C LEU A 48 -11.78 -8.81 3.81
N PHE A 49 -10.85 -8.66 4.75
CA PHE A 49 -10.82 -9.42 5.99
C PHE A 49 -10.60 -8.46 7.18
N LYS A 50 -11.25 -8.76 8.30
CA LYS A 50 -11.03 -8.12 9.60
C LYS A 50 -10.50 -9.16 10.58
N PHE A 51 -9.42 -8.83 11.27
CA PHE A 51 -8.83 -9.62 12.33
C PHE A 51 -8.90 -8.88 13.66
N ASP A 52 -8.92 -9.61 14.76
CA ASP A 52 -8.73 -9.02 16.09
C ASP A 52 -7.33 -8.42 16.26
N THR A 53 -7.12 -7.72 17.37
CA THR A 53 -5.90 -6.96 17.66
C THR A 53 -4.61 -7.79 17.65
N ASP A 54 -4.70 -9.07 18.02
CA ASP A 54 -3.55 -9.98 17.98
C ASP A 54 -3.49 -10.84 16.70
N GLY A 55 -4.42 -10.63 15.77
CA GLY A 55 -4.45 -11.28 14.47
C GLY A 55 -4.85 -12.75 14.48
N LYS A 56 -5.28 -13.29 15.62
CA LYS A 56 -5.57 -14.72 15.77
C LYS A 56 -6.96 -15.08 15.25
N ASN A 57 -7.95 -14.21 15.39
CA ASN A 57 -9.33 -14.50 14.99
C ASN A 57 -9.76 -13.64 13.81
N VAL A 58 -10.49 -14.24 12.87
CA VAL A 58 -11.17 -13.51 11.81
C VAL A 58 -12.51 -13.07 12.37
N LEU A 59 -12.73 -11.75 12.44
CA LEU A 59 -13.95 -11.14 12.96
C LEU A 59 -14.98 -10.89 11.84
N PHE A 60 -14.50 -10.64 10.62
CA PHE A 60 -15.32 -10.43 9.43
C PHE A 60 -14.53 -10.84 8.18
N GLU A 61 -15.25 -11.36 7.19
CA GLU A 61 -14.66 -11.67 5.88
C GLU A 61 -15.67 -11.49 4.74
N ARG A 62 -15.21 -10.86 3.67
CA ARG A 62 -15.85 -10.86 2.35
C ARG A 62 -14.89 -11.53 1.37
N ARG A 63 -15.03 -12.84 1.23
CA ARG A 63 -14.17 -13.63 0.35
C ARG A 63 -14.47 -13.38 -1.12
N ASN A 64 -13.41 -13.29 -1.92
CA ASN A 64 -13.49 -13.38 -3.36
C ASN A 64 -13.01 -14.78 -3.82
N PRO A 65 -13.89 -15.59 -4.44
CA PRO A 65 -13.52 -16.92 -4.91
C PRO A 65 -12.59 -16.91 -6.14
N PHE A 66 -12.39 -15.76 -6.80
CA PHE A 66 -11.56 -15.66 -7.99
C PHE A 66 -10.44 -14.62 -7.86
N PRO A 67 -9.42 -14.82 -7.00
CA PRO A 67 -8.34 -13.84 -6.81
C PRO A 67 -7.59 -13.47 -8.09
N LYS A 68 -7.49 -14.42 -9.04
CA LYS A 68 -6.82 -14.20 -10.34
C LYS A 68 -7.55 -13.20 -11.25
N LYS A 69 -8.83 -12.93 -10.99
CA LYS A 69 -9.62 -11.94 -11.74
C LYS A 69 -9.51 -10.53 -11.16
N ILE A 70 -8.92 -10.39 -9.97
CA ILE A 70 -8.79 -9.09 -9.31
C ILE A 70 -7.49 -8.43 -9.73
N SER A 71 -7.58 -7.15 -10.04
CA SER A 71 -6.42 -6.33 -10.35
C SER A 71 -5.53 -6.13 -9.13
N PRO A 72 -4.22 -5.88 -9.30
CA PRO A 72 -3.39 -5.41 -8.21
C PRO A 72 -3.94 -4.15 -7.52
N TYR A 73 -3.44 -3.87 -6.32
CA TYR A 73 -3.71 -2.64 -5.56
C TYR A 73 -5.11 -2.53 -4.93
N CYS A 74 -5.66 -3.62 -4.41
CA CYS A 74 -6.82 -3.54 -3.51
C CYS A 74 -6.49 -2.59 -2.33
N GLN A 75 -7.39 -1.65 -2.02
CA GLN A 75 -7.18 -0.62 -1.00
C GLN A 75 -8.17 -0.81 0.15
N VAL A 76 -7.72 -0.57 1.37
CA VAL A 76 -8.59 -0.41 2.53
C VAL A 76 -8.10 0.76 3.38
N LEU A 77 -9.04 1.61 3.83
CA LEU A 77 -8.78 2.74 4.70
C LEU A 77 -9.79 2.74 5.86
N HIS A 78 -9.37 3.24 7.01
CA HIS A 78 -10.26 3.51 8.13
C HIS A 78 -10.35 5.02 8.34
N TYR A 79 -11.58 5.53 8.44
CA TYR A 79 -11.84 6.94 8.75
C TYR A 79 -13.13 7.06 9.54
N ASP A 80 -13.05 7.68 10.71
CA ASP A 80 -14.21 7.96 11.57
C ASP A 80 -15.19 6.77 11.69
N GLY A 81 -14.66 5.58 12.02
CA GLY A 81 -15.46 4.37 12.26
C GLY A 81 -16.05 3.74 11.00
N LYS A 82 -15.62 4.22 9.84
CA LYS A 82 -15.97 3.68 8.53
C LYS A 82 -14.75 2.98 7.95
N VAL A 83 -15.01 1.90 7.23
CA VAL A 83 -14.00 1.16 6.47
C VAL A 83 -14.30 1.34 5.00
N ILE A 84 -13.39 2.01 4.30
CA ILE A 84 -13.48 2.26 2.86
C ILE A 84 -12.66 1.18 2.18
N TYR A 85 -13.31 0.36 1.35
CA TYR A 85 -12.68 -0.73 0.64
C TYR A 85 -12.87 -0.56 -0.86
N ALA A 86 -11.79 -0.64 -1.62
CA ALA A 86 -11.83 -0.53 -3.07
C ALA A 86 -11.00 -1.63 -3.74
N TYR A 87 -11.56 -2.24 -4.77
CA TYR A 87 -10.87 -3.25 -5.58
C TYR A 87 -11.38 -3.19 -7.03
N ALA A 88 -10.56 -3.62 -7.99
CA ALA A 88 -10.94 -3.63 -9.39
C ALA A 88 -10.95 -5.04 -9.97
N GLU A 89 -11.92 -5.35 -10.81
CA GLU A 89 -11.88 -6.54 -11.66
C GLU A 89 -11.01 -6.25 -12.90
N GLU A 90 -10.10 -7.17 -13.22
CA GLU A 90 -9.03 -6.94 -14.19
C GLU A 90 -9.54 -6.78 -15.62
N GLN A 91 -10.54 -7.57 -16.04
CA GLN A 91 -11.03 -7.60 -17.43
C GLN A 91 -12.05 -6.50 -17.71
N ALA A 92 -12.97 -6.28 -16.78
CA ALA A 92 -13.98 -5.24 -16.84
C ALA A 92 -13.36 -3.84 -16.68
N ALA A 93 -12.18 -3.76 -16.04
CA ALA A 93 -11.52 -2.50 -15.70
C ALA A 93 -12.44 -1.54 -14.94
N ILE A 94 -13.24 -2.09 -14.01
CA ILE A 94 -14.13 -1.34 -13.13
C ILE A 94 -13.65 -1.52 -11.70
N THR A 95 -13.49 -0.40 -11.00
CA THR A 95 -13.24 -0.35 -9.56
C THR A 95 -14.58 -0.30 -8.82
N GLU A 96 -14.75 -1.22 -7.88
CA GLU A 96 -15.86 -1.23 -6.95
C GLU A 96 -15.38 -0.65 -5.62
N LEU A 97 -16.02 0.44 -5.17
CA LEU A 97 -15.77 1.10 -3.89
C LEU A 97 -16.96 0.84 -2.97
N ARG A 98 -16.66 0.41 -1.75
CA ARG A 98 -17.65 0.15 -0.71
C ARG A 98 -17.25 0.81 0.59
N ILE A 99 -18.25 1.22 1.36
CA ILE A 99 -18.05 1.74 2.71
C ILE A 99 -18.87 0.90 3.69
N TYR A 100 -18.17 0.41 4.71
CA TYR A 100 -18.71 -0.41 5.78
C TYR A 100 -18.61 0.32 7.11
N ASP A 101 -19.46 -0.07 8.07
CA ASP A 101 -19.22 0.20 9.47
C ASP A 101 -18.16 -0.78 10.04
N LEU A 102 -17.85 -0.67 11.34
CA LEU A 102 -16.89 -1.56 11.98
C LEU A 102 -17.39 -3.00 12.17
N ASN A 103 -18.69 -3.25 12.07
CA ASN A 103 -19.27 -4.60 12.13
C ASN A 103 -19.27 -5.31 10.77
N GLY A 104 -18.93 -4.58 9.69
CA GLY A 104 -18.96 -5.08 8.32
C GLY A 104 -20.31 -4.91 7.63
N GLU A 105 -21.21 -4.08 8.18
CA GLU A 105 -22.44 -3.68 7.51
C GLU A 105 -22.14 -2.62 6.45
N MET A 106 -22.51 -2.89 5.19
CA MET A 106 -22.30 -1.98 4.07
C MET A 106 -23.42 -0.95 3.98
N PHE A 107 -23.08 0.33 3.91
CA PHE A 107 -24.07 1.41 3.69
C PHE A 107 -23.83 2.22 2.42
N HIS A 108 -22.71 1.99 1.71
CA HIS A 108 -22.44 2.62 0.42
C HIS A 108 -21.74 1.66 -0.55
N GLU A 109 -22.12 1.73 -1.82
CA GLU A 109 -21.47 1.04 -2.94
C GLU A 109 -21.47 1.95 -4.17
N GLN A 110 -20.34 2.00 -4.87
CA GLN A 110 -20.16 2.72 -6.12
C GLN A 110 -19.28 1.91 -7.08
N PHE A 111 -19.57 2.05 -8.37
CA PHE A 111 -18.73 1.53 -9.45
C PHE A 111 -18.08 2.71 -10.18
N ILE A 112 -16.77 2.60 -10.39
CA ILE A 112 -15.92 3.65 -10.94
C ILE A 112 -15.15 3.06 -12.11
N ASP A 113 -15.21 3.70 -13.27
CA ASP A 113 -14.45 3.27 -14.44
C ASP A 113 -12.94 3.38 -14.22
N GLY A 114 -12.21 2.38 -14.69
CA GLY A 114 -10.77 2.25 -14.55
C GLY A 114 -10.35 1.41 -13.34
N LYS A 115 -9.10 0.96 -13.36
CA LYS A 115 -8.47 0.19 -12.28
C LYS A 115 -7.72 1.13 -11.35
N LEU A 116 -7.88 1.02 -10.05
CA LEU A 116 -7.14 1.88 -9.10
C LEU A 116 -5.65 1.53 -8.98
N PHE A 117 -4.85 2.54 -8.61
CA PHE A 117 -3.49 2.38 -8.09
C PHE A 117 -3.43 2.61 -6.58
N SER A 118 -4.07 3.68 -6.10
CA SER A 118 -4.00 4.09 -4.71
C SER A 118 -5.25 4.87 -4.31
N LEU A 119 -5.63 4.73 -3.05
CA LEU A 119 -6.67 5.49 -2.40
C LEU A 119 -6.10 6.02 -1.08
N ALA A 120 -6.36 7.28 -0.76
CA ALA A 120 -5.97 7.87 0.51
C ALA A 120 -7.07 8.80 1.02
N ILE A 121 -7.10 9.04 2.33
CA ILE A 121 -8.06 9.93 2.96
C ILE A 121 -7.32 10.90 3.88
N SER A 122 -7.67 12.18 3.83
CA SER A 122 -7.13 13.21 4.72
C SER A 122 -7.88 13.26 6.05
N GLU A 123 -7.34 14.02 7.01
CA GLU A 123 -7.97 14.21 8.32
C GLU A 123 -9.35 14.88 8.23
N ASN A 124 -9.57 15.74 7.23
CA ASN A 124 -10.86 16.39 6.98
C ASN A 124 -11.83 15.53 6.13
N GLY A 125 -11.48 14.28 5.83
CA GLY A 125 -12.37 13.36 5.12
C GLY A 125 -12.37 13.51 3.60
N ASP A 126 -11.40 14.24 3.03
CA ASP A 126 -11.22 14.27 1.58
C ASP A 126 -10.54 12.97 1.13
N MET A 127 -11.16 12.27 0.18
CA MET A 127 -10.59 11.08 -0.44
C MET A 127 -9.87 11.44 -1.73
N TYR A 128 -8.70 10.86 -1.93
CA TYR A 128 -7.88 11.02 -3.13
C TYR A 128 -7.67 9.66 -3.77
N MET A 129 -7.81 9.59 -5.10
CA MET A 129 -7.65 8.35 -5.86
C MET A 129 -6.79 8.57 -7.09
N THR A 130 -5.94 7.60 -7.39
CA THR A 130 -5.20 7.50 -8.66
C THR A 130 -5.60 6.20 -9.36
N LYS A 131 -5.56 6.21 -10.69
CA LYS A 131 -5.92 5.06 -11.52
C LYS A 131 -4.75 4.62 -12.39
N GLN A 132 -4.72 3.32 -12.69
CA GLN A 132 -3.89 2.78 -13.76
C GLN A 132 -4.26 3.48 -15.08
N PRO A 133 -3.29 3.82 -15.94
CA PRO A 133 -3.56 4.60 -17.14
C PRO A 133 -4.60 3.93 -18.01
N PHE A 134 -5.59 4.71 -18.41
CA PHE A 134 -6.60 4.34 -19.38
C PHE A 134 -6.80 5.56 -20.29
N GLY A 135 -6.23 5.50 -21.50
CA GLY A 135 -6.13 6.66 -22.39
C GLY A 135 -4.79 7.37 -22.29
N GLU A 136 -4.77 8.65 -22.66
CA GLU A 136 -3.57 9.49 -22.76
C GLU A 136 -3.18 10.13 -21.42
N ASP A 137 -4.18 10.45 -20.59
CA ASP A 137 -3.99 11.21 -19.36
C ASP A 137 -3.96 10.31 -18.10
N SER A 138 -3.13 10.69 -17.14
CA SER A 138 -3.16 10.22 -15.77
C SER A 138 -3.73 11.31 -14.86
N ILE A 139 -4.72 10.97 -14.04
CA ILE A 139 -5.47 11.94 -13.25
C ILE A 139 -5.44 11.57 -11.77
N ILE A 140 -5.27 12.58 -10.92
CA ILE A 140 -5.56 12.51 -9.48
C ILE A 140 -6.99 12.99 -9.26
N TYR A 141 -7.82 12.12 -8.70
CA TYR A 141 -9.21 12.41 -8.39
C TYR A 141 -9.40 12.74 -6.91
N LYS A 142 -10.36 13.61 -6.59
CA LYS A 142 -10.77 13.96 -5.23
C LYS A 142 -12.30 13.84 -5.05
N THR A 143 -12.73 13.40 -3.87
CA THR A 143 -14.14 13.52 -3.42
C THR A 143 -14.17 13.62 -1.89
N SER A 144 -15.36 13.66 -1.28
CA SER A 144 -15.53 13.65 0.18
C SER A 144 -16.07 12.30 0.65
N ILE A 145 -15.65 11.85 1.83
CA ILE A 145 -16.22 10.65 2.48
C ILE A 145 -17.70 10.80 2.82
N ASP A 146 -18.19 12.03 3.03
CA ASP A 146 -19.58 12.30 3.38
C ASP A 146 -20.51 12.21 2.15
N CYS A 147 -19.95 12.50 0.97
CA CYS A 147 -20.62 12.36 -0.31
C CYS A 147 -19.64 11.75 -1.31
N PRO A 148 -19.40 10.43 -1.27
CA PRO A 148 -18.41 9.73 -2.08
C PRO A 148 -18.90 9.54 -3.52
N LEU A 149 -19.33 10.64 -4.14
CA LEU A 149 -19.87 10.76 -5.49
C LEU A 149 -19.24 11.99 -6.15
N GLY A 150 -19.21 12.03 -7.49
CA GLY A 150 -18.68 13.20 -8.21
C GLY A 150 -17.19 13.42 -7.94
N TRP A 151 -16.35 12.55 -8.49
CA TRP A 151 -14.90 12.65 -8.35
C TRP A 151 -14.35 13.81 -9.20
N ASP A 152 -13.86 14.84 -8.53
CA ASP A 152 -13.25 16.02 -9.14
C ASP A 152 -11.81 15.76 -9.56
N GLU A 153 -11.36 16.39 -10.64
CA GLU A 153 -9.98 16.30 -11.11
C GLU A 153 -9.10 17.33 -10.36
N VAL A 154 -8.09 16.84 -9.63
CA VAL A 154 -7.10 17.68 -8.96
C VAL A 154 -5.97 18.05 -9.92
N LEU A 155 -5.47 17.08 -10.67
CA LEU A 155 -4.36 17.28 -11.59
C LEU A 155 -4.41 16.20 -12.67
N SER A 156 -4.21 16.61 -13.92
CA SER A 156 -4.08 15.73 -15.08
C SER A 156 -2.72 15.94 -15.74
N GLU A 157 -2.02 14.86 -16.07
CA GLU A 157 -0.75 14.88 -16.81
C GLU A 157 -0.70 13.69 -17.80
N ASP A 158 -0.07 13.89 -18.95
CA ASP A 158 0.11 12.90 -20.02
C ASP A 158 1.51 12.24 -20.01
N GLU A 159 2.53 12.97 -19.53
CA GLU A 159 3.91 12.47 -19.44
C GLU A 159 4.14 11.52 -18.26
N TYR A 160 3.39 11.70 -17.17
CA TYR A 160 3.61 11.01 -15.91
C TYR A 160 2.35 10.34 -15.40
N VAL A 161 2.53 9.15 -14.86
CA VAL A 161 1.47 8.35 -14.27
C VAL A 161 1.54 8.45 -12.76
N PHE A 162 0.45 8.93 -12.15
CA PHE A 162 0.30 8.99 -10.71
C PHE A 162 0.04 7.59 -10.14
N GLN A 163 0.85 7.19 -9.16
CA GLN A 163 0.78 5.86 -8.55
C GLN A 163 0.30 5.96 -7.09
N ALA A 164 1.19 5.96 -6.11
CA ALA A 164 0.80 6.08 -4.70
C ALA A 164 0.51 7.54 -4.33
N VAL A 165 -0.55 7.79 -3.54
CA VAL A 165 -0.92 9.13 -3.05
C VAL A 165 -1.00 9.13 -1.52
N CYS A 166 -0.55 10.23 -0.91
CA CYS A 166 -0.67 10.47 0.53
C CYS A 166 -0.99 11.95 0.78
N PRO A 167 -2.15 12.30 1.37
CA PRO A 167 -2.41 13.64 1.86
C PRO A 167 -1.51 13.93 3.07
N ILE A 168 -0.92 15.13 3.08
CA ILE A 168 -0.08 15.60 4.19
C ILE A 168 -0.83 16.64 5.01
N ASP A 169 -1.56 17.52 4.33
CA ASP A 169 -2.42 18.55 4.93
C ASP A 169 -3.62 18.82 3.98
N PRO A 170 -4.59 19.66 4.37
CA PRO A 170 -5.80 19.87 3.57
C PRO A 170 -5.58 20.36 2.13
N ASN A 171 -4.42 20.97 1.84
CA ASN A 171 -4.12 21.55 0.53
C ASN A 171 -2.90 20.91 -0.15
N THR A 172 -2.26 19.92 0.47
CA THR A 172 -1.03 19.34 -0.02
C THR A 172 -1.10 17.82 0.00
N ILE A 173 -0.83 17.21 -1.15
CA ILE A 173 -0.64 15.77 -1.28
C ILE A 173 0.77 15.49 -1.82
N VAL A 174 1.33 14.35 -1.41
CA VAL A 174 2.50 13.77 -2.07
C VAL A 174 2.07 12.57 -2.90
N VAL A 175 2.57 12.53 -4.12
CA VAL A 175 2.31 11.45 -5.08
C VAL A 175 3.61 10.88 -5.62
N SER A 176 3.66 9.56 -5.80
CA SER A 176 4.68 8.95 -6.63
C SER A 176 4.28 8.96 -8.10
N THR A 177 5.26 9.17 -8.96
CA THR A 177 5.06 9.29 -10.41
C THR A 177 6.04 8.43 -11.19
N CYS A 178 5.59 7.93 -12.33
CA CYS A 178 6.38 7.15 -13.27
C CYS A 178 6.16 7.66 -14.70
N SER A 179 7.22 7.90 -15.48
CA SER A 179 7.06 8.38 -16.85
C SER A 179 6.45 7.31 -17.78
N VAL A 180 5.63 7.75 -18.73
CA VAL A 180 5.09 6.88 -19.80
C VAL A 180 6.18 6.55 -20.84
N PRO A 181 6.21 5.32 -21.41
CA PRO A 181 5.45 4.12 -21.02
C PRO A 181 5.98 3.53 -19.71
N LEU A 182 5.10 2.93 -18.88
CA LEU A 182 5.50 2.27 -17.64
C LEU A 182 6.29 0.99 -17.92
N ASN A 183 7.57 1.00 -17.60
CA ASN A 183 8.45 -0.16 -17.67
C ASN A 183 9.63 0.00 -16.71
N MET A 184 10.57 -0.95 -16.73
CA MET A 184 11.73 -0.94 -15.83
C MET A 184 12.71 0.22 -16.06
N TYR A 185 12.59 0.97 -17.16
CA TYR A 185 13.43 2.10 -17.53
C TYR A 185 12.79 3.46 -17.26
N SER A 186 11.48 3.52 -17.02
CA SER A 186 10.74 4.76 -16.74
C SER A 186 11.39 5.58 -15.64
N LYS A 187 11.39 6.90 -15.81
CA LYS A 187 11.80 7.84 -14.75
C LYS A 187 10.78 7.75 -13.62
N GLN A 188 11.26 7.86 -12.39
CA GLN A 188 10.43 7.78 -11.20
C GLN A 188 10.78 8.95 -10.30
N SER A 189 9.76 9.56 -9.68
CA SER A 189 9.94 10.66 -8.75
C SER A 189 8.80 10.73 -7.74
N LEU A 190 9.03 11.44 -6.65
CA LEU A 190 7.98 11.90 -5.74
C LEU A 190 7.66 13.36 -6.08
N ARG A 191 6.39 13.75 -5.96
CA ARG A 191 5.93 15.10 -6.26
C ARG A 191 5.02 15.62 -5.17
N ILE A 192 5.22 16.87 -4.80
CA ILE A 192 4.32 17.64 -3.93
C ILE A 192 3.34 18.36 -4.85
N VAL A 193 2.04 18.11 -4.67
CA VAL A 193 0.95 18.73 -5.42
C VAL A 193 0.18 19.66 -4.50
N ASP A 194 -0.01 20.90 -4.95
CA ASP A 194 -0.89 21.87 -4.33
C ASP A 194 -2.30 21.64 -4.89
N VAL A 195 -3.20 21.15 -4.04
CA VAL A 195 -4.55 20.73 -4.41
C VAL A 195 -5.39 21.92 -4.88
N ALA A 196 -5.26 23.06 -4.21
CA ALA A 196 -6.05 24.26 -4.54
C ALA A 196 -5.57 24.93 -5.84
N LYS A 197 -4.28 24.82 -6.15
CA LYS A 197 -3.71 25.37 -7.39
C LYS A 197 -3.71 24.41 -8.56
N HIS A 198 -4.14 23.15 -8.37
CA HIS A 198 -4.10 22.11 -9.39
C HIS A 198 -2.71 22.00 -10.06
N ALA A 199 -1.64 22.01 -9.25
CA ALA A 199 -0.28 22.13 -9.77
C ALA A 199 0.77 21.38 -8.95
N VAL A 200 1.79 20.86 -9.64
CA VAL A 200 3.00 20.34 -8.99
C VAL A 200 3.81 21.51 -8.45
N ARG A 201 3.98 21.55 -7.12
CA ARG A 201 4.82 22.54 -6.44
C ARG A 201 6.30 22.16 -6.50
N LYS A 202 6.61 20.87 -6.39
CA LYS A 202 7.99 20.38 -6.33
C LYS A 202 8.08 18.91 -6.74
N THR A 203 9.11 18.59 -7.50
CA THR A 203 9.54 17.20 -7.77
C THR A 203 10.82 16.91 -6.98
N PHE A 204 10.88 15.74 -6.35
CA PHE A 204 12.02 15.31 -5.55
C PHE A 204 12.20 13.79 -5.61
N SER A 205 13.38 13.32 -5.19
CA SER A 205 13.84 11.95 -5.41
C SER A 205 13.94 11.60 -6.90
N MET A 206 14.59 10.48 -7.20
CA MET A 206 14.71 9.96 -8.54
C MET A 206 14.81 8.44 -8.50
N LYS A 207 14.60 7.80 -9.65
CA LYS A 207 14.78 6.36 -9.79
C LYS A 207 16.18 5.93 -9.35
N GLY A 208 16.27 4.98 -8.44
CA GLY A 208 17.51 4.34 -8.04
C GLY A 208 17.38 3.56 -6.74
N GLN A 209 18.50 3.09 -6.20
CA GLN A 209 18.55 2.22 -5.02
C GLN A 209 19.47 2.75 -3.92
N ASN A 210 20.00 3.96 -4.07
CA ASN A 210 20.77 4.66 -3.05
C ASN A 210 19.84 5.48 -2.14
N ASP A 211 20.36 5.90 -0.99
CA ASP A 211 19.65 6.74 -0.03
C ASP A 211 19.04 7.99 -0.71
N GLY A 212 17.73 8.19 -0.50
CA GLY A 212 16.98 9.28 -1.11
C GLY A 212 16.50 9.03 -2.55
N GLU A 213 16.95 7.96 -3.20
CA GLU A 213 16.41 7.46 -4.48
C GLU A 213 15.30 6.44 -4.25
N ILE A 214 14.33 6.35 -5.16
CA ILE A 214 13.18 5.45 -5.08
C ILE A 214 13.21 4.38 -6.18
N TYR A 215 12.69 3.20 -5.87
CA TYR A 215 12.56 2.11 -6.85
C TYR A 215 11.17 1.47 -6.83
N PHE A 216 10.30 1.88 -7.74
CA PHE A 216 8.89 1.51 -7.85
C PHE A 216 8.15 1.68 -6.51
N PRO A 217 7.99 2.92 -6.04
CA PRO A 217 7.28 3.21 -4.80
C PRO A 217 5.89 2.57 -4.79
N ARG A 218 5.59 1.83 -3.72
CA ARG A 218 4.35 1.06 -3.56
C ARG A 218 3.33 1.77 -2.69
N SER A 219 3.81 2.42 -1.64
CA SER A 219 2.96 3.05 -0.62
C SER A 219 3.70 4.22 0.02
N ILE A 220 2.93 5.23 0.44
CA ILE A 220 3.41 6.44 1.09
C ILE A 220 2.49 6.64 2.31
N GLN A 221 3.08 6.87 3.48
CA GLN A 221 2.34 7.12 4.72
C GLN A 221 2.89 8.36 5.42
N ARG A 222 2.00 9.10 6.08
CA ARG A 222 2.41 10.20 6.95
C ARG A 222 3.04 9.65 8.24
N TYR A 223 4.11 10.30 8.71
CA TYR A 223 4.83 9.97 9.94
C TYR A 223 5.19 11.26 10.67
N GLY A 224 4.31 11.71 11.58
CA GLY A 224 4.40 13.03 12.19
C GLY A 224 4.23 14.14 11.13
N ASP A 225 5.24 15.02 11.03
CA ASP A 225 5.32 16.07 10.00
C ASP A 225 6.00 15.60 8.70
N ASP A 226 6.53 14.38 8.70
CA ASP A 226 7.27 13.78 7.59
C ASP A 226 6.41 12.73 6.87
N ILE A 227 6.98 12.13 5.83
CA ILE A 227 6.41 10.98 5.14
C ILE A 227 7.41 9.83 5.12
N VAL A 228 6.88 8.61 5.09
CA VAL A 228 7.65 7.39 4.84
C VAL A 228 7.18 6.77 3.53
N VAL A 229 8.13 6.33 2.71
CA VAL A 229 7.87 5.69 1.42
C VAL A 229 8.42 4.28 1.44
N LEU A 230 7.56 3.30 1.15
CA LEU A 230 7.96 1.92 0.87
C LEU A 230 8.10 1.75 -0.65
N ASP A 231 9.25 1.24 -1.09
CA ASP A 231 9.50 0.93 -2.49
C ASP A 231 9.89 -0.55 -2.70
N LYS A 232 9.97 -1.02 -3.95
CA LYS A 232 10.27 -2.42 -4.27
C LYS A 232 11.66 -2.88 -3.83
N SER A 233 12.58 -1.99 -3.47
CA SER A 233 13.86 -2.40 -2.87
C SER A 233 13.73 -2.89 -1.43
N GLY A 234 12.53 -2.75 -0.83
CA GLY A 234 12.26 -3.14 0.56
C GLY A 234 12.63 -2.06 1.57
N ARG A 235 13.11 -0.90 1.13
CA ARG A 235 13.45 0.23 2.01
C ARG A 235 12.19 1.03 2.37
N LEU A 236 12.08 1.37 3.64
CA LEU A 236 11.19 2.40 4.16
C LEU A 236 12.03 3.66 4.36
N GLN A 237 11.82 4.65 3.51
CA GLN A 237 12.62 5.88 3.48
C GLN A 237 11.80 7.07 3.97
N ARG A 238 12.36 7.83 4.91
CA ARG A 238 11.71 9.01 5.45
C ARG A 238 12.16 10.26 4.70
N PHE A 239 11.17 11.08 4.33
CA PHE A 239 11.38 12.38 3.73
C PHE A 239 10.60 13.42 4.52
N SER A 240 11.19 14.60 4.69
CA SER A 240 10.45 15.75 5.20
C SER A 240 9.26 16.12 4.32
N LYS A 241 8.27 16.84 4.85
CA LYS A 241 7.16 17.40 4.06
C LYS A 241 7.59 18.22 2.85
N ASP A 242 8.78 18.81 2.88
CA ASP A 242 9.35 19.59 1.78
C ASP A 242 10.15 18.73 0.78
N GLY A 243 10.18 17.41 0.95
CA GLY A 243 10.81 16.45 0.05
C GLY A 243 12.32 16.28 0.21
N LYS A 244 12.90 16.70 1.35
CA LYS A 244 14.29 16.38 1.69
C LYS A 244 14.36 14.98 2.31
N PHE A 245 15.24 14.12 1.77
CA PHE A 245 15.57 12.82 2.37
C PHE A 245 16.18 13.01 3.77
N LEU A 246 15.74 12.19 4.72
CA LEU A 246 16.23 12.22 6.09
C LEU A 246 17.05 10.96 6.40
N ASP A 247 16.44 9.78 6.27
CA ASP A 247 17.05 8.49 6.59
C ASP A 247 16.25 7.30 6.03
N VAL A 248 16.86 6.11 6.11
CA VAL A 248 16.18 4.83 5.94
C VAL A 248 15.74 4.34 7.33
N VAL A 249 14.45 4.41 7.61
CA VAL A 249 13.87 4.10 8.93
C VAL A 249 13.64 2.60 9.14
N ALA A 250 13.52 1.82 8.08
CA ALA A 250 13.49 0.36 8.15
C ALA A 250 13.84 -0.27 6.80
N GLN A 251 14.24 -1.54 6.79
CA GLN A 251 14.49 -2.29 5.55
C GLN A 251 14.05 -3.76 5.68
N ILE A 252 13.21 -4.20 4.75
CA ILE A 252 12.81 -5.60 4.56
C ILE A 252 13.44 -6.16 3.28
N ASP A 253 13.23 -7.45 3.02
CA ASP A 253 13.62 -8.07 1.76
C ASP A 253 12.90 -7.42 0.56
N ALA A 254 13.65 -7.19 -0.51
CA ALA A 254 13.13 -6.59 -1.72
C ALA A 254 11.95 -7.40 -2.30
N TYR A 255 11.03 -6.70 -2.96
CA TYR A 255 9.83 -7.26 -3.62
C TYR A 255 8.74 -7.86 -2.72
N LEU A 256 8.94 -7.99 -1.40
CA LEU A 256 7.94 -8.60 -0.52
C LEU A 256 6.81 -7.64 -0.11
N GLY A 257 7.15 -6.39 0.21
CA GLY A 257 6.19 -5.40 0.70
C GLY A 257 5.30 -4.83 -0.40
N ASN A 258 3.98 -4.96 -0.24
CA ASN A 258 3.00 -4.40 -1.16
C ASN A 258 2.37 -3.08 -0.65
N GLY A 259 2.27 -2.93 0.66
CA GLY A 259 1.74 -1.74 1.33
C GLY A 259 2.04 -1.79 2.82
N PHE A 260 1.91 -0.66 3.50
CA PHE A 260 2.13 -0.58 4.94
C PHE A 260 1.29 0.52 5.57
N ILE A 261 1.15 0.45 6.89
CA ILE A 261 0.67 1.53 7.75
C ILE A 261 1.69 1.78 8.87
N ILE A 262 1.56 2.92 9.54
CA ILE A 262 2.35 3.25 10.71
C ILE A 262 1.49 3.13 11.96
N GLU A 263 1.99 2.41 12.96
CA GLU A 263 1.41 2.22 14.28
C GLU A 263 2.46 2.66 15.31
N GLY A 264 2.38 3.92 15.75
CA GLY A 264 3.40 4.52 16.61
C GLY A 264 4.78 4.54 15.94
N GLU A 265 5.76 3.87 16.56
CA GLU A 265 7.14 3.77 16.07
C GLU A 265 7.40 2.50 15.22
N GLN A 266 6.33 1.86 14.73
CA GLN A 266 6.42 0.64 13.94
C GLN A 266 5.67 0.78 12.62
N ALA A 267 6.14 0.09 11.59
CA ALA A 267 5.37 -0.18 10.39
C ALA A 267 4.74 -1.57 10.47
N VAL A 268 3.47 -1.68 10.10
CA VAL A 268 2.80 -2.96 9.83
C VAL A 268 2.71 -3.12 8.31
N ILE A 269 3.35 -4.15 7.77
CA ILE A 269 3.58 -4.31 6.34
C ILE A 269 2.75 -5.49 5.82
N ALA A 270 2.05 -5.28 4.71
CA ALA A 270 1.44 -6.34 3.92
C ALA A 270 2.49 -6.99 3.01
N CYS A 271 2.80 -8.25 3.27
CA CYS A 271 3.84 -9.01 2.59
C CYS A 271 3.24 -10.12 1.71
N SER A 272 3.82 -10.33 0.54
CA SER A 272 3.53 -11.45 -0.35
C SER A 272 4.82 -11.86 -1.05
N GLY A 273 5.13 -13.15 -1.10
CA GLY A 273 6.33 -13.59 -1.82
C GLY A 273 6.60 -15.08 -1.79
N ILE A 274 7.70 -15.44 -2.45
CA ILE A 274 8.23 -16.80 -2.51
C ILE A 274 9.19 -17.01 -1.34
N VAL A 275 8.91 -18.01 -0.52
CA VAL A 275 9.55 -18.25 0.78
C VAL A 275 9.64 -19.75 1.05
N LEU A 276 10.49 -20.15 2.00
CA LEU A 276 10.58 -21.53 2.44
C LEU A 276 9.60 -21.81 3.59
N ASN A 277 9.02 -23.01 3.60
CA ASN A 277 8.25 -23.54 4.73
C ASN A 277 9.16 -24.27 5.73
N ARG A 278 8.59 -24.83 6.81
CA ARG A 278 9.35 -25.62 7.80
C ARG A 278 10.06 -26.84 7.22
N ALA A 279 9.55 -27.40 6.12
CA ALA A 279 10.13 -28.53 5.41
C ALA A 279 11.19 -28.11 4.36
N GLN A 280 11.58 -26.83 4.32
CA GLN A 280 12.51 -26.27 3.31
C GLN A 280 11.99 -26.33 1.87
N GLU A 281 10.67 -26.34 1.70
CA GLU A 281 10.03 -26.29 0.39
C GLU A 281 9.63 -24.87 0.04
N THR A 282 9.81 -24.51 -1.23
CA THR A 282 9.39 -23.22 -1.77
C THR A 282 7.87 -23.12 -1.86
N ILE A 283 7.29 -22.13 -1.20
CA ILE A 283 5.86 -21.81 -1.24
C ILE A 283 5.66 -20.34 -1.59
N CYS A 284 4.48 -20.01 -2.13
CA CYS A 284 3.99 -18.63 -2.15
C CYS A 284 3.19 -18.41 -0.86
N ASP A 285 3.48 -17.33 -0.15
CA ASP A 285 2.84 -17.05 1.12
C ASP A 285 2.55 -15.56 1.29
N ASP A 286 1.56 -15.27 2.12
CA ASP A 286 1.01 -13.95 2.38
C ASP A 286 0.85 -13.75 3.88
N TRP A 287 1.32 -12.60 4.39
CA TRP A 287 1.27 -12.31 5.82
C TRP A 287 1.36 -10.81 6.12
N LEU A 288 1.08 -10.45 7.37
CA LEU A 288 1.44 -9.16 7.93
C LEU A 288 2.63 -9.30 8.86
N GLU A 289 3.52 -8.32 8.85
CA GLU A 289 4.68 -8.27 9.74
C GLU A 289 4.91 -6.87 10.30
N LYS A 290 5.46 -6.80 11.51
CA LYS A 290 5.80 -5.53 12.16
C LYS A 290 7.31 -5.32 12.13
N ILE A 291 7.74 -4.08 11.88
CA ILE A 291 9.14 -3.67 11.98
C ILE A 291 9.24 -2.29 12.62
N SER A 292 10.20 -2.11 13.52
CA SER A 292 10.47 -0.82 14.16
C SER A 292 11.04 0.18 13.15
N LEU A 293 10.67 1.46 13.29
CA LEU A 293 11.11 2.58 12.45
C LEU A 293 12.35 3.28 13.02
N ASP A 294 13.29 2.49 13.58
CA ASP A 294 14.51 2.93 14.26
C ASP A 294 15.80 2.62 13.47
N GLY A 295 15.66 2.30 12.18
CA GLY A 295 16.72 1.79 11.32
C GLY A 295 16.80 0.26 11.27
N SER A 296 15.85 -0.44 11.91
CA SER A 296 15.74 -1.90 11.90
C SER A 296 15.78 -2.50 10.49
N ARG A 297 16.45 -3.65 10.37
CA ARG A 297 16.58 -4.38 9.10
C ARG A 297 16.31 -5.87 9.29
N TRP A 298 15.69 -6.49 8.29
CA TRP A 298 15.73 -7.94 8.18
C TRP A 298 17.14 -8.36 7.74
N ILE A 299 17.77 -9.17 8.57
CA ILE A 299 19.14 -9.65 8.36
C ILE A 299 19.06 -11.18 8.32
N PRO A 300 19.76 -11.85 7.38
CA PRO A 300 19.80 -13.30 7.39
C PRO A 300 20.38 -13.77 8.72
N ARG A 301 19.64 -14.59 9.49
CA ARG A 301 20.24 -15.28 10.63
C ARG A 301 21.22 -16.31 10.08
N GLU A 302 22.43 -16.40 10.66
CA GLU A 302 23.34 -17.50 10.36
C GLU A 302 22.60 -18.81 10.68
N VAL A 303 22.43 -19.66 9.67
CA VAL A 303 21.92 -21.00 9.87
C VAL A 303 23.00 -21.74 10.63
N ASN A 304 22.82 -21.90 11.95
CA ASN A 304 23.63 -22.83 12.72
C ASN A 304 23.42 -24.22 12.12
N HIS A 305 24.31 -24.62 11.22
CA HIS A 305 24.51 -26.01 10.88
C HIS A 305 25.09 -26.66 12.14
N GLY A 306 24.19 -27.11 13.02
CA GLY A 306 24.57 -27.90 14.18
C GLY A 306 25.52 -29.01 13.74
N ALA A 307 26.71 -29.03 14.34
CA ALA A 307 27.68 -30.11 14.23
C ALA A 307 27.13 -31.40 14.85
#